data_AF-A0A9D1K935-F1
#
_entry.id   AF-A0A9D1K935-F1
#
_cell.length_a   1.000
_cell.length_b   1.000
_cell.length_c   1.000
_cell.angle_alpha   90.00
_cell.angle_beta   90.00
_cell.angle_gamma   90.00
#
_symmetry.space_group_name_H-M   'P 1'
#
loop_
_entity.id
_entity.type
_entity.pdbx_description
1 polymer ?
#
loop_
_entity_poly.entity_id
_entity_poly.type
_entity_poly.pdbx_seq_one_letter_code
_entity_poly.pdbx_strand_id
1 'polypeptide(L)'
;MKTIKANLYSLISIIIEIFSILFLFFPIVEVVEQENIYIYHFKYYTGIAILKGEILSLPHQIFLILFIILTCSLIFIHLCSILFKKSYFKIKKILFFLQLAFSFSLLSHYNFIGFILEILLFIPFVFMIVQETHLKKENNGNILFYNVLWGVILMFMLILILSLDAFVFANILLF
;
A
#
# COMPACT_ATOMS: atom_id res chain seq x y z
N MET A 1 28.47 -9.08 0.91
CA MET A 1 27.48 -8.90 2.01
C MET A 1 26.47 -7.77 1.74
N LYS A 2 26.89 -6.55 1.38
CA LYS A 2 25.99 -5.40 1.08
C LYS A 2 25.00 -5.70 -0.08
N THR A 3 25.45 -6.34 -1.17
CA THR A 3 24.62 -6.75 -2.32
C THR A 3 23.63 -7.87 -2.00
N ILE A 4 24.01 -8.83 -1.17
CA ILE A 4 23.13 -9.95 -0.75
C ILE A 4 21.96 -9.41 0.09
N LYS A 5 22.23 -8.49 1.03
CA LYS A 5 21.19 -7.83 1.85
C LYS A 5 20.25 -6.96 1.00
N ALA A 6 20.79 -6.22 0.02
CA ALA A 6 19.99 -5.40 -0.90
C ALA A 6 19.03 -6.24 -1.76
N ASN A 7 19.48 -7.41 -2.20
CA ASN A 7 18.64 -8.36 -2.94
C ASN A 7 17.57 -8.97 -2.03
N LEU A 8 17.89 -9.27 -0.77
CA LEU A 8 16.91 -9.77 0.21
C LEU A 8 15.77 -8.77 0.45
N TYR A 9 16.08 -7.49 0.69
CA TYR A 9 15.04 -6.46 0.86
C TYR A 9 14.16 -6.33 -0.38
N SER A 10 14.76 -6.37 -1.57
CA SER A 10 14.00 -6.31 -2.82
C SER A 10 13.11 -7.54 -3.02
N LEU A 11 13.56 -8.73 -2.59
CA LEU A 11 12.79 -9.96 -2.65
C LEU A 11 11.60 -9.95 -1.68
N ILE A 12 11.81 -9.47 -0.44
CA ILE A 12 10.72 -9.32 0.53
C ILE A 12 9.69 -8.30 0.03
N SER A 13 10.13 -7.18 -0.55
CA SER A 13 9.22 -6.23 -1.20
C SER A 13 8.38 -6.92 -2.27
N ILE A 14 8.98 -7.69 -3.19
CA ILE A 14 8.24 -8.43 -4.23
C ILE A 14 7.20 -9.37 -3.62
N ILE A 15 7.56 -10.12 -2.57
CA ILE A 15 6.62 -11.04 -1.90
C ILE A 15 5.42 -10.27 -1.35
N ILE A 16 5.66 -9.13 -0.70
CA ILE A 16 4.59 -8.27 -0.16
C ILE A 16 3.71 -7.70 -1.28
N GLU A 17 4.30 -7.21 -2.38
CA GLU A 17 3.56 -6.72 -3.55
C GLU A 17 2.68 -7.83 -4.17
N ILE A 18 3.17 -9.07 -4.24
CA ILE A 18 2.37 -10.20 -4.73
C ILE A 18 1.23 -10.50 -3.74
N PHE A 19 1.51 -10.47 -2.44
CA PHE A 19 0.51 -10.69 -1.41
C PHE A 19 -0.59 -9.62 -1.46
N SER A 20 -0.22 -8.37 -1.76
CA SER A 20 -1.18 -7.28 -1.94
C SER A 20 -2.02 -7.40 -3.22
N ILE A 21 -1.80 -8.39 -4.09
CA ILE A 21 -2.71 -8.69 -5.22
C ILE A 21 -3.75 -9.74 -4.83
N LEU A 22 -3.53 -10.49 -3.73
CA LEU A 22 -4.42 -11.60 -3.35
C LEU A 22 -5.85 -11.16 -3.03
N PHE A 23 -6.07 -9.93 -2.56
CA PHE A 23 -7.42 -9.41 -2.32
C PHE A 23 -8.29 -9.32 -3.59
N LEU A 24 -7.68 -9.36 -4.79
CA LEU A 24 -8.45 -9.46 -6.04
C LEU A 24 -9.22 -10.79 -6.12
N PHE A 25 -8.65 -11.87 -5.58
CA PHE A 25 -9.14 -13.23 -5.76
C PHE A 25 -9.93 -13.75 -4.57
N PHE A 26 -9.67 -13.23 -3.36
CA PHE A 26 -10.35 -13.66 -2.14
C PHE A 26 -11.39 -12.63 -1.70
N PRO A 27 -12.52 -13.07 -1.12
CA PRO A 27 -13.57 -12.18 -0.61
C PRO A 27 -13.11 -11.57 0.72
N ILE A 28 -12.14 -10.66 0.61
CA ILE A 28 -11.48 -9.99 1.75
C ILE A 28 -12.04 -8.58 1.93
N VAL A 29 -12.68 -8.03 0.90
CA VAL A 29 -13.19 -6.67 0.92
C VAL A 29 -14.55 -6.63 1.59
N GLU A 30 -14.59 -6.14 2.81
CA GLU A 30 -15.81 -6.04 3.58
C GLU A 30 -16.50 -4.70 3.34
N VAL A 31 -17.71 -4.75 2.80
CA VAL A 31 -18.53 -3.57 2.48
C VAL A 31 -19.73 -3.54 3.41
N VAL A 32 -19.97 -2.37 4.01
CA VAL A 32 -21.17 -2.10 4.80
C VAL A 32 -22.35 -1.90 3.86
N GLU A 33 -23.34 -2.78 3.92
CA GLU A 33 -24.63 -2.59 3.27
C GLU A 33 -25.69 -2.19 4.31
N GLN A 34 -26.42 -1.12 4.02
CA GLN A 34 -27.59 -0.71 4.80
C GLN A 34 -28.83 -1.44 4.30
N GLU A 35 -29.42 -2.28 5.14
CA GLU A 35 -30.74 -2.88 4.89
C GLU A 35 -31.86 -1.93 5.35
N ASN A 36 -31.63 -1.19 6.45
CA ASN A 36 -32.47 -0.10 6.94
C ASN A 36 -31.67 0.77 7.93
N ILE A 37 -32.26 1.88 8.41
CA ILE A 37 -31.63 2.86 9.32
C ILE A 37 -31.01 2.22 10.58
N TYR A 38 -31.48 1.04 10.98
CA TYR A 38 -31.09 0.33 12.20
C TYR A 38 -30.40 -1.02 11.95
N ILE A 39 -30.24 -1.45 10.69
CA ILE A 39 -29.69 -2.76 10.34
C ILE A 39 -28.62 -2.60 9.27
N TYR A 40 -27.39 -2.91 9.67
CA TYR A 40 -26.21 -2.97 8.83
C TYR A 40 -25.72 -4.40 8.79
N HIS A 41 -25.40 -4.89 7.60
CA HIS A 41 -24.72 -6.16 7.42
C HIS A 41 -23.46 -5.95 6.61
N PHE A 42 -22.41 -6.63 7.04
CA PHE A 42 -21.15 -6.67 6.33
C PHE A 42 -21.20 -7.78 5.28
N LYS A 43 -20.94 -7.44 4.02
CA LYS A 43 -20.75 -8.44 2.96
C LYS A 43 -19.30 -8.43 2.48
N TYR A 44 -18.81 -9.64 2.24
CA TYR A 44 -17.45 -9.87 1.78
C TYR A 44 -17.43 -10.03 0.26
N TYR A 45 -16.63 -9.17 -0.39
CA TYR A 45 -16.48 -9.09 -1.82
C TYR A 45 -15.02 -9.30 -2.23
N THR A 46 -14.84 -9.85 -3.44
CA THR A 46 -13.53 -9.94 -4.07
C THR A 46 -13.20 -8.62 -4.78
N GLY A 47 -11.92 -8.29 -4.94
CA GLY A 47 -11.54 -7.15 -5.77
C GLY A 47 -12.02 -7.27 -7.24
N ILE A 48 -12.21 -8.50 -7.75
CA ILE A 48 -12.82 -8.72 -9.07
C ILE A 48 -14.28 -8.27 -9.11
N ALA A 49 -15.08 -8.55 -8.07
CA ALA A 49 -16.48 -8.11 -8.01
C ALA A 49 -16.58 -6.57 -8.02
N ILE A 50 -15.62 -5.90 -7.38
CA ILE A 50 -15.48 -4.44 -7.40
C ILE A 50 -15.16 -3.95 -8.81
N LEU A 51 -14.18 -4.56 -9.50
CA LEU A 51 -13.82 -4.21 -10.88
C LEU A 51 -14.96 -4.38 -11.87
N LYS A 52 -15.85 -5.35 -11.65
CA LYS A 52 -17.05 -5.55 -12.49
C LYS A 52 -18.14 -4.49 -12.25
N GLY A 53 -17.97 -3.62 -11.26
CA GLY A 53 -18.94 -2.60 -10.88
C GLY A 53 -20.19 -3.15 -10.21
N GLU A 54 -20.10 -4.34 -9.63
CA GLU A 54 -21.24 -4.98 -8.97
C GLU A 54 -21.59 -4.28 -7.64
N ILE A 55 -20.65 -3.58 -7.01
CA ILE A 55 -20.80 -3.06 -5.64
C ILE A 55 -20.44 -1.58 -5.47
N LEU A 56 -19.36 -1.11 -6.10
CA LEU A 56 -18.78 0.21 -5.82
C LEU A 56 -18.76 1.14 -7.04
N SER A 57 -18.77 2.44 -6.75
CA SER A 57 -18.80 3.50 -7.74
C SER A 57 -17.57 3.50 -8.66
N LEU A 58 -17.73 4.06 -9.86
CA LEU A 58 -16.68 4.19 -10.89
C LEU A 58 -15.33 4.71 -10.35
N PRO A 59 -15.26 5.70 -9.44
CA PRO A 59 -13.99 6.14 -8.85
C PRO A 59 -13.20 5.03 -8.14
N HIS A 60 -13.88 4.14 -7.41
CA HIS A 60 -13.23 3.02 -6.70
C HIS A 60 -12.61 2.02 -7.68
N GLN A 61 -13.28 1.78 -8.81
CA GLN A 61 -12.74 0.93 -9.88
C GLN A 61 -11.48 1.54 -10.49
N ILE A 62 -11.49 2.85 -10.74
CA ILE A 62 -10.33 3.58 -11.25
C ILE A 62 -9.16 3.48 -10.26
N PHE A 63 -9.40 3.72 -8.96
CA PHE A 63 -8.37 3.59 -7.94
C PHE A 63 -7.83 2.16 -7.82
N LEU A 64 -8.69 1.15 -7.96
CA LEU A 64 -8.28 -0.26 -7.96
C LEU A 64 -7.38 -0.59 -9.15
N ILE A 65 -7.74 -0.14 -10.35
CA ILE A 65 -6.93 -0.32 -11.55
C ILE A 65 -5.57 0.37 -11.38
N LEU A 66 -5.55 1.61 -10.89
CA LEU A 66 -4.31 2.35 -10.63
C LEU A 66 -3.43 1.63 -9.60
N PHE A 67 -4.02 1.11 -8.52
CA PHE A 67 -3.31 0.31 -7.53
C PHE A 67 -2.66 -0.93 -8.14
N ILE A 68 -3.38 -1.69 -8.97
CA ILE A 68 -2.85 -2.88 -9.66
C ILE A 68 -1.69 -2.49 -10.58
N ILE A 69 -1.84 -1.43 -11.38
CA ILE A 69 -0.79 -0.94 -12.29
C ILE A 69 0.48 -0.58 -11.52
N LEU A 70 0.34 0.11 -10.39
CA LEU A 70 1.48 0.50 -9.56
C LEU A 70 2.16 -0.71 -8.92
N THR A 71 1.39 -1.66 -8.39
CA THR A 71 1.89 -2.91 -7.80
C THR A 71 2.70 -3.70 -8.83
N CYS A 72 2.16 -3.89 -10.03
CA CYS A 72 2.88 -4.54 -11.15
C CYS A 72 4.14 -3.77 -11.54
N SER A 73 4.08 -2.44 -11.59
CA SER A 73 5.24 -1.57 -11.89
C SER A 73 6.33 -1.68 -10.83
N LEU A 74 5.95 -1.81 -9.56
CA LEU A 74 6.87 -2.01 -8.43
C LEU A 74 7.54 -3.39 -8.50
N ILE A 75 6.77 -4.46 -8.75
CA ILE A 75 7.34 -5.80 -8.97
C ILE A 75 8.37 -5.76 -10.10
N PHE A 76 8.01 -5.15 -11.24
CA PHE A 76 8.89 -5.03 -12.39
C PHE A 76 10.18 -4.25 -12.06
N ILE A 77 10.08 -3.10 -11.40
CA ILE A 77 11.27 -2.29 -11.08
C ILE A 77 12.16 -2.96 -10.03
N HIS A 78 11.59 -3.74 -9.10
CA HIS A 78 12.35 -4.57 -8.16
C HIS A 78 13.10 -5.68 -8.90
N LEU A 79 12.44 -6.39 -9.83
CA LEU A 79 13.08 -7.40 -10.69
C LEU A 79 14.20 -6.80 -11.54
N CYS A 80 13.96 -5.67 -12.22
CA CYS A 80 15.00 -4.97 -12.97
C CYS A 80 16.17 -4.55 -12.07
N SER A 81 15.91 -4.11 -10.84
CA SER A 81 16.97 -3.75 -9.91
C SER A 81 17.86 -4.94 -9.56
N ILE A 82 17.27 -6.12 -9.39
CA ILE A 82 17.98 -7.38 -9.09
C ILE A 82 18.78 -7.84 -10.32
N LEU A 83 18.13 -7.91 -11.49
CA LEU A 83 18.74 -8.42 -12.73
C LEU A 83 19.89 -7.54 -13.23
N PHE A 84 19.67 -6.22 -13.28
CA PHE A 84 20.65 -5.27 -13.80
C PHE A 84 21.59 -4.72 -12.72
N LYS A 85 21.42 -5.12 -11.46
CA LYS A 85 22.19 -4.64 -10.30
C LYS A 85 22.21 -3.10 -10.19
N LYS A 86 21.16 -2.43 -10.70
CA LYS A 86 20.99 -0.97 -10.66
C LYS A 86 19.92 -0.60 -9.64
N SER A 87 20.16 0.48 -8.90
CA SER A 87 19.20 0.97 -7.91
C SER A 87 18.38 2.13 -8.45
N TYR A 88 17.05 1.95 -8.45
CA TYR A 88 16.09 2.95 -8.94
C TYR A 88 15.34 3.64 -7.78
N PHE A 89 16.06 4.06 -6.74
CA PHE A 89 15.46 4.55 -5.49
C PHE A 89 14.45 5.70 -5.66
N LYS A 90 14.77 6.69 -6.50
CA LYS A 90 13.88 7.85 -6.73
C LYS A 90 12.54 7.43 -7.32
N ILE A 91 12.56 6.53 -8.31
CA ILE A 91 11.36 6.04 -8.99
C ILE A 91 10.55 5.17 -8.04
N LYS A 92 11.20 4.24 -7.32
CA LYS A 92 10.55 3.38 -6.32
C LYS A 92 9.81 4.19 -5.26
N LYS A 93 10.42 5.26 -4.71
CA LYS A 93 9.77 6.15 -3.73
C LYS A 93 8.47 6.75 -4.24
N ILE A 94 8.48 7.27 -5.46
CA ILE A 94 7.31 7.90 -6.06
C ILE A 94 6.21 6.86 -6.30
N LEU A 95 6.58 5.69 -6.84
CA LEU A 95 5.63 4.61 -7.10
C LEU A 95 4.99 4.08 -5.81
N PHE A 96 5.79 3.83 -4.76
CA PHE A 96 5.26 3.40 -3.48
C PHE A 96 4.37 4.47 -2.83
N PHE A 97 4.75 5.75 -2.91
CA PHE A 97 3.93 6.83 -2.36
C PHE A 97 2.57 6.91 -3.07
N LEU A 98 2.54 6.83 -4.39
CA LEU A 98 1.30 6.80 -5.16
C LEU A 98 0.46 5.54 -4.83
N GLN A 99 1.11 4.39 -4.65
CA GLN A 99 0.43 3.15 -4.32
C GLN A 99 -0.24 3.24 -2.94
N LEU A 100 0.48 3.77 -1.94
CA LEU A 100 -0.07 4.03 -0.60
C LEU A 100 -1.22 5.05 -0.65
N ALA A 101 -1.11 6.10 -1.45
CA ALA A 101 -2.18 7.09 -1.58
C ALA A 101 -3.45 6.50 -2.23
N PHE A 102 -3.31 5.66 -3.26
CA PHE A 102 -4.47 5.01 -3.88
C PHE A 102 -5.01 3.84 -3.05
N SER A 103 -4.14 3.10 -2.35
CA SER A 103 -4.59 2.08 -1.41
C SER A 103 -5.42 2.71 -0.31
N PHE A 104 -5.05 3.90 0.16
CA PHE A 104 -5.84 4.64 1.14
C PHE A 104 -7.25 4.99 0.64
N SER A 105 -7.36 5.60 -0.55
CA SER A 105 -8.67 5.94 -1.13
C SER A 105 -9.54 4.72 -1.45
N LEU A 106 -8.92 3.56 -1.61
CA LEU A 106 -9.62 2.30 -1.84
C LEU A 106 -10.02 1.65 -0.51
N LEU A 107 -9.08 1.51 0.43
CA LEU A 107 -9.17 0.71 1.65
C LEU A 107 -9.79 1.45 2.85
N SER A 108 -9.84 2.79 2.83
CA SER A 108 -10.48 3.60 3.88
C SER A 108 -12.01 3.41 3.99
N HIS A 109 -12.60 2.67 3.05
CA HIS A 109 -13.99 2.24 3.08
C HIS A 109 -14.17 0.78 3.54
N TYR A 110 -13.09 0.05 3.87
CA TYR A 110 -13.15 -1.38 4.18
C TYR A 110 -12.60 -1.71 5.56
N ASN A 111 -13.08 -2.83 6.10
CA ASN A 111 -12.85 -3.26 7.48
C ASN A 111 -11.38 -3.62 7.79
N PHE A 112 -11.12 -4.03 9.03
CA PHE A 112 -9.81 -4.39 9.63
C PHE A 112 -8.77 -5.09 8.71
N ILE A 113 -9.18 -5.94 7.78
CA ILE A 113 -8.24 -6.64 6.88
C ILE A 113 -7.64 -5.68 5.82
N GLY A 114 -8.42 -4.71 5.34
CA GLY A 114 -7.93 -3.66 4.45
C GLY A 114 -6.86 -2.80 5.13
N PHE A 115 -7.09 -2.46 6.40
CA PHE A 115 -6.12 -1.77 7.25
C PHE A 115 -4.82 -2.58 7.44
N ILE A 116 -4.91 -3.90 7.67
CA ILE A 116 -3.72 -4.76 7.76
C ILE A 116 -2.93 -4.76 6.45
N LEU A 117 -3.61 -4.86 5.30
CA LEU A 117 -2.97 -4.81 3.99
C LEU A 117 -2.28 -3.47 3.76
N GLU A 118 -2.89 -2.37 4.18
CA GLU A 118 -2.31 -1.04 4.08
C GLU A 118 -1.05 -0.91 4.92
N ILE A 119 -1.06 -1.37 6.19
CA ILE A 119 0.15 -1.44 7.03
C ILE A 119 1.24 -2.26 6.34
N LEU A 120 0.88 -3.38 5.72
CA LEU A 120 1.84 -4.26 5.05
C LEU A 120 2.58 -3.54 3.91
N LEU A 121 1.90 -2.64 3.18
CA LEU A 121 2.48 -1.84 2.10
C LEU A 121 3.51 -0.80 2.59
N PHE A 122 3.50 -0.42 3.87
CA PHE A 122 4.56 0.43 4.44
C PHE A 122 5.89 -0.30 4.58
N ILE A 123 5.89 -1.63 4.76
CA ILE A 123 7.11 -2.42 4.98
C ILE A 123 8.06 -2.32 3.77
N PRO A 124 7.61 -2.54 2.50
CA PRO A 124 8.44 -2.30 1.32
C PRO A 124 9.04 -0.90 1.25
N PHE A 125 8.27 0.13 1.63
CA PHE A 125 8.76 1.51 1.65
C PHE A 125 9.91 1.69 2.64
N VAL A 126 9.73 1.20 3.87
CA VAL A 126 10.75 1.27 4.92
C VAL A 126 12.01 0.51 4.50
N PHE A 127 11.87 -0.70 3.94
CA PHE A 127 13.01 -1.47 3.45
C PHE A 127 13.75 -0.78 2.32
N MET A 128 13.05 -0.08 1.42
CA MET A 128 13.70 0.73 0.40
C MET A 128 14.50 1.89 1.02
N ILE A 129 13.98 2.61 2.02
CA ILE A 129 14.73 3.66 2.74
C ILE A 129 16.00 3.07 3.36
N VAL A 130 15.85 1.97 4.10
CA VAL A 130 16.95 1.26 4.77
C VAL A 130 17.99 0.80 3.76
N GLN A 131 17.55 0.23 2.63
CA GLN A 131 18.41 -0.18 1.54
C GLN A 131 19.19 0.99 0.93
N GLU A 132 18.55 2.15 0.73
CA GLU A 132 19.22 3.35 0.22
C GLU A 132 20.29 3.85 1.18
N THR A 133 19.97 3.93 2.48
CA THR A 133 20.91 4.32 3.52
C THR A 133 22.09 3.36 3.58
N HIS A 134 21.88 2.03 3.46
CA HIS A 134 22.97 1.06 3.46
C HIS A 134 23.88 1.15 2.23
N LEU A 135 23.33 1.41 1.05
CA LEU A 135 24.10 1.48 -0.19
C LEU A 135 24.83 2.81 -0.36
N LYS A 136 24.33 3.90 0.24
CA LYS A 136 24.88 5.25 0.07
C LYS A 136 25.52 5.82 1.35
N LYS A 137 25.76 4.97 2.35
CA LYS A 137 26.22 5.28 3.72
C LYS A 137 27.54 6.08 3.78
N GLU A 138 28.31 6.11 2.71
CA GLU A 138 29.65 6.73 2.69
C GLU A 138 29.69 8.13 2.06
N ASN A 139 28.64 8.62 1.35
CA ASN A 139 28.83 9.78 0.44
C ASN A 139 27.85 10.97 0.52
N ASN A 140 26.79 11.03 1.34
CA ASN A 140 25.92 12.23 1.30
C ASN A 140 25.00 12.44 2.52
N GLY A 141 25.25 13.49 3.30
CA GLY A 141 24.33 13.97 4.36
C GLY A 141 22.93 14.34 3.83
N ASN A 142 22.85 14.78 2.57
CA ASN A 142 21.58 15.08 1.90
C ASN A 142 20.63 13.88 1.84
N ILE A 143 21.16 12.65 1.71
CA ILE A 143 20.33 11.44 1.55
C ILE A 143 19.67 11.05 2.86
N LEU A 144 20.39 11.21 3.98
CA LEU A 144 19.80 11.03 5.30
C LEU A 144 18.65 12.03 5.50
N PHE A 145 18.87 13.31 5.18
CA PHE A 145 17.84 14.34 5.26
C PHE A 145 16.60 14.03 4.41
N TYR A 146 16.78 13.62 3.15
CA TYR A 146 15.65 13.22 2.29
C TYR A 146 14.91 12.00 2.85
N ASN A 147 15.62 11.00 3.39
CA ASN A 147 15.00 9.83 3.98
C ASN A 147 14.21 10.17 5.24
N VAL A 148 14.70 11.11 6.06
CA VAL A 148 13.95 11.65 7.21
C VAL A 148 12.68 12.36 6.73
N LEU A 149 12.77 13.21 5.70
CA LEU A 149 11.59 13.89 5.16
C LEU A 149 10.52 12.90 4.66
N TRP A 150 10.94 11.84 3.96
CA TRP A 150 10.03 10.77 3.56
C TRP A 150 9.43 10.02 4.74
N GLY A 151 10.22 9.75 5.79
CA GLY A 151 9.71 9.15 7.03
C GLY A 151 8.64 10.02 7.71
N VAL A 152 8.84 11.34 7.74
CA VAL A 152 7.85 12.30 8.26
C VAL A 152 6.57 12.27 7.43
N ILE A 153 6.68 12.27 6.10
CA ILE A 153 5.53 12.17 5.20
C ILE A 153 4.75 10.87 5.46
N LEU A 154 5.44 9.73 5.57
CA LEU A 154 4.81 8.45 5.86
C LEU A 154 4.11 8.45 7.22
N MET A 155 4.72 9.06 8.24
CA MET A 155 4.12 9.17 9.57
C MET A 155 2.82 9.99 9.52
N PHE A 156 2.81 11.13 8.82
CA PHE A 156 1.58 11.91 8.64
C PHE A 156 0.50 11.14 7.87
N MET A 157 0.88 10.39 6.82
CA MET A 157 -0.08 9.50 6.15
C MET A 157 -0.64 8.45 7.10
N LEU A 158 0.20 7.81 7.92
CA LEU A 158 -0.24 6.76 8.85
C LEU A 158 -1.16 7.33 9.95
N ILE A 159 -0.88 8.53 10.46
CA ILE A 159 -1.76 9.24 11.38
C ILE A 159 -3.11 9.56 10.72
N LEU A 160 -3.09 10.04 9.46
CA LEU A 160 -4.30 10.34 8.70
C LEU A 160 -5.15 9.07 8.50
N ILE A 161 -4.51 7.95 8.14
CA ILE A 161 -5.15 6.64 7.99
C ILE A 161 -5.83 6.21 9.28
N LEU A 162 -5.08 6.18 10.39
CA LEU A 162 -5.60 5.79 11.71
C LEU A 162 -6.74 6.70 12.18
N SER A 163 -6.65 8.00 11.89
CA SER A 163 -7.67 8.97 12.32
C SER A 163 -8.96 8.84 11.51
N LEU A 164 -8.85 8.57 10.20
CA LEU A 164 -10.01 8.36 9.33
C LEU A 164 -10.70 7.03 9.63
N ASP A 165 -9.93 5.96 9.87
CA ASP A 165 -10.46 4.67 10.30
C ASP A 165 -11.19 4.79 11.65
N ALA A 166 -10.58 5.47 12.64
CA ALA A 166 -11.22 5.73 13.94
C ALA A 166 -12.50 6.57 13.82
N PHE A 167 -12.56 7.55 12.90
CA PHE A 167 -13.75 8.35 12.66
C PHE A 167 -14.87 7.54 12.00
N VAL A 168 -14.55 6.70 11.03
CA VAL A 168 -15.52 5.80 10.37
C VAL A 168 -16.07 4.80 11.39
N PHE A 169 -15.20 4.14 12.17
CA PHE A 169 -15.62 3.21 13.23
C PHE A 169 -16.46 3.88 14.34
N ALA A 170 -16.07 5.07 14.79
CA ALA A 170 -16.83 5.80 15.80
C ALA A 170 -18.23 6.17 15.31
N ASN A 171 -18.38 6.55 14.04
CA ASN A 171 -19.70 6.81 13.46
C ASN A 171 -20.52 5.54 13.24
N ILE A 172 -19.90 4.39 12.91
CA ILE A 172 -20.60 3.10 12.83
C ILE A 172 -21.07 2.63 14.23
N LEU A 173 -20.31 2.92 15.29
CA LEU A 173 -20.67 2.56 16.68
C LEU A 173 -21.70 3.50 17.33
N LEU A 174 -21.87 4.72 16.79
CA LEU A 174 -22.82 5.73 17.30
C LEU A 174 -24.19 5.69 16.64
N PHE A 175 -24.39 4.84 15.62
CA PHE A 175 -25.65 4.60 14.91
C PHE A 175 -26.11 3.15 15.09
#